data_AF-A0A4D4KSB9-F1
#
_entry.id   AF-A0A4D4KSB9-F1
#
_cell.length_a   1.000
_cell.length_b   1.000
_cell.length_c   1.000
_cell.angle_alpha   90.00
_cell.angle_beta   90.00
_cell.angle_gamma   90.00
#
_symmetry.space_group_name_H-M   'P 1'
#
loop_
_entity.id
_entity.type
_entity.pdbx_description
1 polymer ?
#
loop_
_entity_poly.entity_id
_entity_poly.type
_entity_poly.pdbx_seq_one_letter_code
_entity_poly.pdbx_strand_id
1 'polypeptide(L)'
;MITDNLSAHKGADVRRWAKKNKVGLCFTPTYASWGQPDRGPLRTAAAIHHRQLEPPPSHGSDPGPAHLPALAQRQRPPPGPPGRRTAERKERARIRSEKSIRWAGRPLATAA
;
A
#
# COMPACT_ATOMS: atom_id res chain seq x y z
N MET A 1 13.62 -18.73 3.57
CA MET A 1 13.73 -17.65 4.56
C MET A 1 13.43 -16.33 3.88
N ILE A 2 12.51 -15.56 4.44
CA ILE A 2 12.14 -14.22 3.96
C ILE A 2 12.93 -13.21 4.78
N THR A 3 13.63 -12.27 4.14
CA THR A 3 14.48 -11.26 4.80
C THR A 3 14.38 -9.92 4.07
N ASP A 4 14.69 -8.80 4.72
CA ASP A 4 14.74 -7.51 4.02
C ASP A 4 15.93 -7.43 3.05
N ASN A 5 15.84 -6.50 2.10
CA ASN A 5 16.85 -6.21 1.09
C ASN A 5 18.00 -5.33 1.61
N LEU A 6 18.25 -5.29 2.93
CA LEU A 6 19.40 -4.55 3.47
C LEU A 6 20.70 -5.19 2.97
N SER A 7 21.74 -4.36 2.77
CA SER A 7 23.05 -4.81 2.29
C SER A 7 23.66 -5.91 3.16
N ALA A 8 23.44 -5.85 4.47
CA ALA A 8 23.88 -6.84 5.45
C ALA A 8 23.41 -8.27 5.14
N HIS A 9 22.18 -8.44 4.62
CA HIS A 9 21.63 -9.77 4.32
C HIS A 9 21.97 -10.30 2.92
N LYS A 10 22.67 -9.50 2.12
CA LYS A 10 23.06 -9.86 0.74
C LYS A 10 24.52 -10.32 0.62
N GLY A 11 25.26 -10.30 1.73
CA GLY A 11 26.67 -10.67 1.79
C GLY A 11 26.96 -12.11 1.35
N ALA A 12 28.20 -12.34 0.91
CA ALA A 12 28.65 -13.64 0.43
C ALA A 12 28.52 -14.74 1.50
N ASP A 13 28.74 -14.41 2.77
CA ASP A 13 28.66 -15.37 3.88
C ASP A 13 27.23 -15.83 4.15
N VAL A 14 26.26 -14.90 4.11
CA VAL A 14 24.83 -15.22 4.25
C VAL A 14 24.38 -16.16 3.13
N ARG A 15 24.81 -15.91 1.89
CA ARG A 15 24.50 -16.78 0.74
C ARG A 15 25.16 -18.15 0.85
N ARG A 16 26.42 -18.19 1.32
CA ARG A 16 27.17 -19.44 1.52
C ARG A 16 26.51 -20.30 2.59
N TRP A 17 26.12 -19.68 3.71
CA TRP A 17 25.37 -20.34 4.77
C TRP A 17 24.02 -20.85 4.27
N ALA A 18 23.27 -20.04 3.51
CA ALA A 18 21.97 -20.46 2.96
C ALA A 18 22.10 -21.66 2.02
N LYS A 19 23.12 -21.67 1.14
CA LYS A 19 23.42 -22.81 0.26
C LYS A 19 23.77 -24.06 1.06
N LYS A 20 24.64 -23.95 2.08
CA LYS A 20 25.03 -25.06 2.95
C LYS A 20 23.83 -25.68 3.66
N ASN A 21 22.88 -24.84 4.09
CA ASN A 21 21.69 -25.27 4.82
C ASN A 21 20.47 -25.54 3.91
N LYS A 22 20.65 -25.51 2.58
CA LYS A 22 19.56 -25.70 1.59
C LYS A 22 18.38 -24.75 1.80
N VAL A 23 18.64 -23.54 2.30
CA VAL A 23 17.63 -22.51 2.53
C VAL A 23 17.54 -21.59 1.32
N GLY A 24 16.35 -21.47 0.73
CA GLY A 24 16.06 -20.43 -0.27
C GLY A 24 15.95 -19.06 0.38
N LEU A 25 16.66 -18.06 -0.14
CA LEU A 25 16.56 -16.67 0.31
C LEU A 25 15.55 -15.90 -0.56
N CYS A 26 14.57 -15.28 0.09
CA CYS A 26 13.57 -14.43 -0.55
C CYS A 26 13.69 -13.02 0.04
N PHE A 27 14.06 -12.04 -0.79
CA PHE A 27 14.24 -10.65 -0.35
C PHE A 27 12.96 -9.86 -0.55
N THR A 28 12.48 -9.18 0.49
CA THR A 28 11.34 -8.26 0.37
C THR A 28 11.82 -6.92 -0.22
N PRO A 29 11.06 -6.29 -1.13
CA PRO A 29 11.38 -4.96 -1.65
C PRO A 29 11.54 -3.93 -0.52
N THR A 30 12.35 -2.90 -0.76
CA THR A 30 12.50 -1.78 0.18
C THR A 30 11.13 -1.12 0.41
N TYR A 31 10.79 -0.83 1.67
CA TYR A 31 9.48 -0.31 2.12
C TYR A 31 8.30 -1.29 2.04
N ALA A 32 8.52 -2.59 1.84
CA ALA A 32 7.46 -3.61 1.87
C ALA A 32 7.37 -4.33 3.24
N SER A 33 7.23 -3.58 4.34
CA SER A 33 7.07 -4.18 5.68
C SER A 33 5.85 -5.09 5.79
N TRP A 34 4.81 -4.84 4.99
CA TRP A 34 3.63 -5.71 4.85
C TRP A 34 3.94 -7.10 4.27
N GLY A 35 5.06 -7.25 3.55
CA GLY A 35 5.53 -8.53 3.01
C GLY A 35 6.48 -9.28 3.94
N GLN A 36 6.79 -8.73 5.12
CA GLN A 36 7.63 -9.36 6.13
C GLN A 36 6.76 -9.92 7.26
N PRO A 37 6.84 -11.22 7.56
CA PRO A 37 5.98 -11.82 8.59
C PRO A 37 6.24 -11.25 9.99
N ASP A 38 7.45 -10.77 10.28
CA ASP A 38 7.85 -10.16 11.56
C ASP A 38 7.65 -8.64 11.63
N ARG A 39 7.58 -7.94 10.49
CA ARG A 39 7.39 -6.48 10.43
C ARG A 39 6.05 -6.02 9.86
N GLY A 40 5.18 -6.95 9.48
CA GLY A 40 3.78 -6.68 9.22
C GLY A 40 3.07 -6.20 10.50
N PRO A 41 1.83 -5.66 10.42
CA PRO A 41 1.11 -5.22 11.60
C PRO A 41 0.95 -6.40 12.57
N LEU A 42 1.74 -6.40 13.65
CA LEU A 42 1.70 -7.36 14.75
C LEU A 42 0.46 -7.07 15.63
N ARG A 43 -0.72 -6.94 15.00
CA ARG A 43 -1.90 -6.29 15.59
C ARG A 43 -3.09 -7.21 15.80
N THR A 44 -2.96 -8.53 15.69
CA THR A 44 -4.15 -9.40 15.85
C THR A 44 -3.99 -10.56 16.83
N ALA A 45 -2.80 -11.12 17.07
CA ALA A 45 -2.68 -12.30 17.95
C ALA A 45 -2.70 -11.98 19.46
N ALA A 46 -2.24 -10.78 19.87
CA ALA A 46 -2.26 -10.38 21.29
C ALA A 46 -3.63 -9.88 21.77
N ALA A 47 -4.63 -9.80 20.88
CA ALA A 47 -5.98 -9.30 21.20
C ALA A 47 -7.02 -10.42 21.41
N ILE A 48 -6.66 -11.69 21.21
CA ILE A 48 -7.63 -12.80 21.31
C ILE A 48 -7.53 -13.45 22.70
N HIS A 49 -8.10 -12.78 23.71
CA HIS A 49 -8.64 -13.50 24.85
C HIS A 49 -9.91 -14.22 24.39
N HIS A 50 -9.90 -15.55 24.46
CA HIS A 50 -10.91 -16.51 23.98
C HIS A 50 -12.37 -16.30 24.48
N ARG A 51 -12.69 -15.27 25.26
CA ARG A 51 -14.00 -15.10 25.89
C ARG A 51 -14.79 -13.85 25.48
N GLN A 52 -14.37 -13.13 24.46
CA GLN A 52 -15.11 -11.97 23.94
C GLN A 52 -15.34 -12.13 22.44
N LEU A 53 -16.09 -13.18 22.06
CA LEU A 53 -16.68 -13.27 20.73
C LEU A 53 -17.97 -12.44 20.69
N GLU A 54 -17.86 -11.15 20.97
CA GLU A 54 -18.80 -10.19 20.40
C GLU A 54 -18.22 -9.85 19.02
N PRO A 55 -18.95 -10.07 17.91
CA PRO A 55 -18.52 -9.57 16.61
C PRO A 55 -18.26 -8.06 16.75
N PRO A 56 -17.15 -7.52 16.22
CA PRO A 56 -16.97 -6.08 16.20
C PRO A 56 -18.20 -5.48 15.49
N PRO A 57 -18.81 -4.42 16.04
CA PRO A 57 -19.95 -3.79 15.40
C PRO A 57 -19.55 -3.47 13.97
N SER A 58 -20.39 -3.87 13.02
CA SER A 58 -20.20 -3.59 11.59
C SER A 58 -19.80 -2.12 11.47
N HIS A 59 -18.70 -1.82 10.77
CA HIS A 59 -18.29 -0.45 10.53
C HIS A 59 -19.50 0.33 10.01
N GLY A 60 -20.11 1.10 10.91
CA GLY A 60 -21.19 2.02 10.53
C GLY A 60 -20.62 2.90 9.44
N SER A 61 -21.43 3.17 8.41
CA SER A 61 -21.05 4.09 7.34
C SER A 61 -20.35 5.30 7.95
N ASP A 62 -19.15 5.59 7.44
CA ASP A 62 -18.30 6.72 7.86
C ASP A 62 -19.21 7.88 8.23
N PRO A 63 -19.31 8.24 9.52
CA PRO A 63 -20.31 9.22 9.91
C PRO A 63 -19.91 10.47 9.15
N GLY A 64 -20.84 10.93 8.30
CA GLY A 64 -20.59 12.04 7.40
C GLY A 64 -20.01 13.25 8.14
N PRO A 65 -19.60 14.30 7.43
CA PRO A 65 -18.77 15.39 7.96
C PRO A 65 -19.25 16.06 9.27
N ALA A 66 -20.48 15.81 9.70
CA ALA A 66 -21.09 16.18 10.97
C ALA A 66 -20.48 15.55 12.24
N HIS A 67 -19.81 14.38 12.18
CA HIS A 67 -19.35 13.67 13.39
C HIS A 67 -17.84 13.77 13.69
N LEU A 68 -17.17 14.75 13.10
CA LEU A 68 -15.81 15.07 13.53
C LEU A 68 -15.84 15.99 14.75
N PRO A 69 -14.94 15.80 15.74
CA PRO A 69 -14.76 16.75 16.83
C PRO A 69 -14.57 18.17 16.29
N ALA A 70 -15.17 19.17 16.94
CA ALA A 70 -15.19 20.56 16.45
C ALA A 70 -13.79 21.11 16.11
N LEU A 71 -12.76 20.68 16.86
CA LEU A 71 -11.36 21.04 16.60
C LEU A 71 -10.84 20.49 15.26
N ALA A 72 -11.24 19.28 14.87
CA ALA A 72 -10.85 18.67 13.61
C ALA A 72 -11.60 19.29 12.42
N GLN A 73 -12.84 19.75 12.62
CA GLN A 73 -13.59 20.47 11.60
C GLN A 73 -12.93 21.82 11.26
N ARG A 74 -12.41 22.53 12.27
CA ARG A 74 -11.76 23.85 12.09
C ARG A 74 -10.40 23.78 11.40
N GLN A 75 -9.75 22.62 11.40
CA GLN A 75 -8.47 22.42 10.72
C GLN A 75 -8.62 21.92 9.27
N ARG A 76 -9.85 21.74 8.78
CA ARG A 76 -10.07 21.30 7.40
C ARG A 76 -9.78 22.43 6.42
N PRO A 77 -9.01 22.15 5.36
CA PRO A 77 -8.85 23.10 4.27
C PRO A 77 -10.22 23.34 3.59
N PRO A 78 -10.45 24.54 3.03
CA PRO A 78 -11.68 24.83 2.31
C PRO A 78 -11.86 23.83 1.15
N PRO A 79 -13.12 23.49 0.82
CA PRO A 79 -13.39 22.61 -0.30
C PRO A 79 -12.77 23.18 -1.58
N GLY A 80 -12.06 22.34 -2.32
CA GLY A 80 -11.47 22.73 -3.59
C GLY A 80 -12.56 23.13 -4.61
N PRO A 81 -12.19 23.91 -5.64
CA PRO A 81 -13.16 24.42 -6.60
C PRO A 81 -13.96 23.28 -7.26
N PRO A 82 -15.27 23.48 -7.49
CA PRO A 82 -16.12 22.48 -8.12
C PRO A 82 -15.55 22.14 -9.50
N GLY A 83 -15.47 20.85 -9.81
CA GLY A 83 -14.94 20.38 -11.09
C GLY A 83 -13.41 20.28 -11.18
N ARG A 84 -12.64 20.58 -10.13
CA ARG A 84 -11.19 20.29 -10.12
C ARG A 84 -10.89 18.83 -10.49
N ARG A 85 -11.64 17.89 -9.91
CA ARG A 85 -11.52 16.46 -10.19
C ARG A 85 -11.91 16.09 -11.63
N THR A 86 -12.89 16.77 -12.21
CA THR A 86 -13.29 16.52 -13.60
C THR A 86 -12.27 17.09 -14.58
N ALA A 87 -11.72 18.27 -14.31
CA ALA A 87 -10.62 18.87 -15.07
C ALA A 87 -9.36 17.98 -15.02
N GLU A 88 -8.95 17.53 -13.83
CA GLU A 88 -7.82 16.61 -13.66
C GLU A 88 -8.03 15.28 -14.41
N ARG A 89 -9.27 14.76 -14.45
CA ARG A 89 -9.60 13.56 -15.23
C ARG A 89 -9.46 13.80 -16.73
N LYS A 90 -9.92 14.94 -17.23
CA LYS A 90 -9.77 15.34 -18.64
C LYS A 90 -8.29 15.46 -19.01
N GLU A 91 -7.49 16.09 -18.17
CA GLU A 91 -6.06 16.25 -18.41
C GLU A 91 -5.32 14.90 -18.44
N ARG A 92 -5.63 13.99 -17.51
CA ARG A 92 -5.09 12.62 -17.56
C ARG A 92 -5.54 11.84 -18.78
N ALA A 93 -6.74 12.11 -19.32
CA ALA A 93 -7.19 11.52 -20.58
C ALA A 93 -6.42 12.07 -21.78
N ARG A 94 -6.20 13.39 -21.84
CA ARG A 94 -5.38 14.05 -22.86
C ARG A 94 -3.95 13.51 -22.88
N ILE A 95 -3.26 13.51 -21.74
CA ILE A 95 -1.88 13.00 -21.61
C ILE A 95 -1.80 11.52 -22.06
N ARG A 96 -2.82 10.72 -21.75
CA ARG A 96 -2.86 9.31 -22.17
C ARG A 96 -3.01 9.16 -23.68
N SER A 97 -3.85 9.98 -24.29
CA SER A 97 -4.05 10.02 -25.74
C SER A 97 -2.79 10.48 -26.46
N GLU A 98 -2.16 11.57 -26.00
CA GLU A 98 -0.92 12.10 -26.57
C GLU A 98 0.24 11.10 -26.47
N LYS A 99 0.33 10.37 -25.35
CA LYS A 99 1.40 9.39 -25.13
C LYS A 99 1.10 8.02 -25.73
N SER A 100 -0.08 7.81 -26.32
CA SER A 100 -0.48 6.51 -26.86
C SER A 100 -0.33 5.36 -25.84
N ILE A 101 -0.61 5.63 -24.56
CA ILE A 101 -0.43 4.67 -23.46
C ILE A 101 -1.77 3.99 -23.16
N ARG A 102 -1.85 2.65 -23.28
CA ARG A 102 -3.02 1.91 -22.77
C ARG A 102 -3.03 1.87 -21.25
N TRP A 103 -4.21 1.72 -20.65
CA TRP A 103 -4.31 1.32 -19.23
C TRP A 103 -3.48 0.03 -19.07
N ALA A 104 -2.48 0.06 -18.18
CA ALA A 104 -1.35 -0.89 -18.03
C ALA A 104 0.02 -0.47 -18.62
N GLY A 105 0.18 0.76 -19.13
CA GLY A 105 1.52 1.34 -19.38
C GLY A 105 2.23 0.87 -20.67
N ARG A 106 1.56 0.11 -21.55
CA ARG A 106 2.14 -0.30 -22.83
C ARG A 106 1.89 0.77 -23.91
N PRO A 107 2.93 1.23 -24.64
CA PRO A 107 2.78 2.09 -25.83
C PRO A 107 2.00 1.37 -26.94
N LEU A 108 1.23 2.10 -27.76
CA LEU A 108 0.75 1.60 -29.05
C LEU A 108 1.95 1.33 -29.97
N ALA A 109 1.95 0.17 -30.63
CA ALA A 109 2.82 -0.04 -31.78
C ALA A 109 2.32 0.84 -32.94
N THR A 110 3.20 1.65 -33.52
CA THR A 110 2.94 2.36 -34.76
C THR A 110 2.70 1.31 -35.85
N ALA A 111 1.53 1.35 -36.49
CA ALA A 111 1.26 0.50 -37.66
C ALA A 111 2.19 0.92 -38.81
N ALA A 112 2.77 -0.06 -39.49
CA ALA A 112 3.62 0.11 -40.66
C ALA A 112 2.82 0.46 -41.92
#